data_AF-A0A919AAB1-F1
#
_entry.id   AF-A0A919AAB1-F1
#
_cell.length_a   1.000
_cell.length_b   1.000
_cell.length_c   1.000
_cell.angle_alpha   90.00
_cell.angle_beta   90.00
_cell.angle_gamma   90.00
#
_symmetry.space_group_name_H-M   'P 1'
#
loop_
_entity.id
_entity.type
_entity.pdbx_description
1 polymer ?
#
loop_
_entity_poly.entity_id
_entity_poly.type
_entity_poly.pdbx_seq_one_letter_code
_entity_poly.pdbx_strand_id
1 'polypeptide(L)' 'MTDPAAALRRELGGFLRAHRDRLAPADVGLPTAPRRRAAGLRREEVAALSGVSVA' A
#
# COMPACT_ATOMS: atom_id res chain seq x y z
N MET A 1 17.13 17.78 16.88
CA MET A 1 16.60 16.66 17.68
C MET A 1 15.51 15.99 16.86
N THR A 2 15.73 14.80 16.32
CA THR A 2 14.75 14.13 15.42
C THR A 2 13.56 13.63 16.23
N ASP A 3 12.34 13.98 15.82
CA ASP A 3 11.11 13.47 16.43
C ASP A 3 11.01 11.94 16.21
N PRO A 4 11.02 11.12 17.28
CA PRO A 4 10.93 9.66 17.16
C PRO A 4 9.61 9.21 16.52
N ALA A 5 8.51 9.95 16.73
CA ALA A 5 7.24 9.64 16.08
C ALA A 5 7.31 9.87 14.56
N ALA A 6 8.05 10.89 14.11
CA ALA A 6 8.29 11.11 12.69
C ALA A 6 9.15 10.00 12.07
N ALA A 7 10.13 9.47 12.81
CA ALA A 7 10.92 8.32 12.34
C ALA A 7 10.05 7.06 12.19
N LEU A 8 9.25 6.73 13.21
CA LEU A 8 8.35 5.58 13.17
C LEU A 8 7.33 5.68 12.02
N ARG A 9 6.73 6.87 11.80
CA ARG A 9 5.80 7.07 10.69
C ARG A 9 6.44 6.79 9.32
N ARG A 10 7.70 7.20 9.13
CA ARG A 10 8.44 6.92 7.89
C ARG A 10 8.71 5.44 7.71
N GLU A 11 9.15 4.77 8.77
CA GLU A 11 9.43 3.34 8.76
C GLU A 11 8.17 2.51 8.49
N LEU A 12 7.07 2.81 9.20
CA LEU A 12 5.76 2.18 8.96
C LEU A 12 5.27 2.42 7.53
N GLY A 13 5.43 3.64 7.01
CA GLY A 13 5.09 3.96 5.62
C GLY A 13 5.89 3.12 4.61
N GLY A 14 7.18 2.92 4.88
CA GLY A 14 8.06 2.05 4.09
C GLY A 14 7.63 0.58 4.16
N PHE A 15 7.35 0.08 5.36
CA PHE A 15 6.87 -1.28 5.60
C PHE A 15 5.56 -1.56 4.83
N LEU A 16 4.56 -0.69 4.98
CA LEU A 16 3.27 -0.83 4.28
C LEU A 16 3.39 -0.71 2.76
N ARG A 17 4.39 0.03 2.25
CA ARG A 17 4.70 0.07 0.82
C ARG A 17 5.33 -1.25 0.36
N ALA A 18 6.34 -1.74 1.07
CA ALA A 18 6.99 -3.00 0.71
C ALA A 18 6.01 -4.18 0.70
N HIS A 19 5.06 -4.22 1.64
CA HIS A 19 4.04 -5.28 1.68
C HIS A 19 3.01 -5.16 0.55
N ARG A 20 2.51 -3.94 0.24
CA ARG A 20 1.53 -3.79 -0.86
C ARG A 20 2.15 -4.09 -2.23
N ASP A 21 3.43 -3.76 -2.41
CA ASP A 21 4.13 -3.96 -3.68
C ASP A 21 4.39 -5.44 -3.98
N ARG A 22 4.34 -6.32 -2.96
CA ARG A 22 4.50 -7.77 -3.10
C ARG A 22 3.22 -8.51 -3.49
N LEU A 23 2.04 -7.91 -3.29
CA LEU A 23 0.75 -8.52 -3.60
C LEU A 23 0.30 -8.13 -5.00
N ALA A 24 0.05 -9.11 -5.87
CA ALA A 24 -0.55 -8.83 -7.16
C ALA A 24 -2.06 -8.59 -6.99
N PRO A 25 -2.68 -7.71 -7.79
CA PRO A 25 -4.13 -7.55 -7.80
C PRO A 25 -4.88 -8.88 -7.97
N ALA A 26 -4.36 -9.77 -8.81
CA ALA A 26 -4.96 -11.07 -9.09
C ALA A 26 -5.03 -11.98 -7.83
N ASP A 27 -4.07 -11.88 -6.91
CA ASP A 27 -4.02 -12.71 -5.70
C ASP A 27 -5.19 -12.42 -4.74
N VAL A 28 -5.80 -11.25 -4.88
CA VAL A 28 -6.93 -10.78 -4.07
C VAL A 28 -8.21 -10.63 -4.91
N GLY A 29 -8.24 -11.23 -6.10
CA GLY A 29 -9.41 -11.22 -6.99
C GLY A 29 -9.66 -9.88 -7.71
N LEU A 30 -8.68 -8.98 -7.72
CA LEU A 30 -8.77 -7.71 -8.44
C LEU A 30 -8.21 -7.83 -9.88
N PRO A 31 -8.82 -7.14 -10.85
CA PRO A 31 -8.33 -7.13 -12.22
C PRO A 31 -6.99 -6.41 -12.33
N THR A 32 -6.07 -6.96 -13.12
CA THR A 32 -4.80 -6.30 -13.44
C THR A 32 -4.99 -5.38 -14.63
N ALA A 33 -4.96 -4.06 -14.40
CA ALA A 33 -5.07 -3.08 -15.48
C ALA A 33 -3.82 -3.06 -16.37
N PRO A 34 -3.94 -2.93 -17.71
CA PRO A 34 -2.80 -2.98 -18.64
C PRO A 34 -1.74 -1.89 -18.44
N ARG A 35 -2.12 -0.76 -17.84
CA ARG A 35 -1.24 0.42 -17.63
C ARG A 35 -1.24 0.87 -16.16
N ARG A 36 -0.65 0.06 -15.30
CA ARG A 36 -0.48 0.36 -13.87
C ARG A 36 0.93 0.91 -13.59
N ARG A 37 1.01 1.95 -12.74
CA ARG A 37 2.27 2.46 -12.19
C ARG A 37 2.72 1.79 -10.89
N ALA A 38 1.79 1.26 -10.10
CA ALA A 38 2.11 0.53 -8.87
C ALA A 38 2.66 -0.87 -9.17
N ALA A 39 3.68 -1.33 -8.44
CA ALA A 39 4.23 -2.67 -8.64
C ALA A 39 3.26 -3.77 -8.18
N GLY A 40 2.54 -3.53 -7.08
CA GLY A 40 1.49 -4.40 -6.55
C GLY A 40 0.18 -3.63 -6.34
N LEU A 41 -0.43 -3.79 -5.16
CA LEU A 41 -1.69 -3.13 -4.80
C LEU A 41 -1.51 -1.60 -4.64
N ARG A 42 -2.49 -0.86 -5.14
CA ARG A 42 -2.64 0.58 -4.90
C ARG A 42 -3.13 0.82 -3.49
N ARG A 43 -2.91 2.04 -3.02
CA ARG A 43 -3.41 2.49 -1.72
C ARG A 43 -4.94 2.44 -1.64
N GLU A 44 -5.63 2.79 -2.74
CA GLU A 44 -7.09 2.68 -2.85
C GLU A 44 -7.61 1.24 -2.83
N GLU A 45 -6.89 0.29 -3.41
CA GLU A 45 -7.27 -1.11 -3.42
C GLU A 45 -7.12 -1.74 -2.03
N VAL A 46 -6.01 -1.45 -1.36
CA VAL A 46 -5.80 -1.88 0.04
C VAL A 46 -6.90 -1.30 0.93
N ALA A 47 -7.24 -0.03 0.74
CA ALA A 47 -8.28 0.64 1.52
C ALA A 47 -9.65 -0.04 1.32
N ALA A 48 -10.02 -0.33 0.07
CA ALA A 48 -11.25 -1.04 -0.26
C ALA A 48 -11.28 -2.46 0.34
N LEU A 49 -10.19 -3.21 0.25
CA LEU A 49 -10.09 -4.57 0.82
C LEU A 49 -10.14 -4.58 2.36
N SER A 50 -9.68 -3.52 3.02
CA SER A 50 -9.63 -3.43 4.49
C SER A 50 -10.81 -2.68 5.11
N GLY A 51 -11.73 -2.15 4.29
CA GLY A 51 -12.89 -1.40 4.76
C GLY A 51 -12.54 -0.03 5.36
N VAL A 52 -11.37 0.54 5.04
CA VAL A 52 -10.94 1.86 5.51
C VAL A 52 -10.94 2.86 4.36
N SER A 53 -11.00 4.15 4.67
CA SER A 53 -10.89 5.20 3.66
C SER A 53 -9.42 5.50 3.29
N VAL A 54 -9.20 5.92 2.04
CA VAL A 54 -7.92 6.50 1.63
C VAL A 54 -7.80 7.92 2.19
N ALA A 55 -6.74 8.19 2.94
CA ALA A 55 -6.38 9.53 3.45
C ALA A 55 -5.19 10.14 2.69
#